data_AF-A0A238LHN3-F1
#
_entry.id   AF-A0A238LHN3-F1
#
_cell.length_a   1.000
_cell.length_b   1.000
_cell.length_c   1.000
_cell.angle_alpha   90.00
_cell.angle_beta   90.00
_cell.angle_gamma   90.00
#
_symmetry.space_group_name_H-M   'P 1'
#
loop_
_entity.id
_entity.type
_entity.pdbx_description
1 polymer ?
#
loop_
_entity_poly.entity_id
_entity_poly.type
_entity_poly.pdbx_seq_one_letter_code
_entity_poly.pdbx_strand_id
1 'polypeptide(L)'
;MLHIQTLLTLFGPLAIICGLLYWAGSKARNGKAARALRLSGGLWFVGLGLIYLLVMVAIWSCDGNIIFGYVDCTGLGPYVSDAALPLFVFGTLGGIGYGILLVLVCGILEWRTRRG
;
A
#
# COMPACT_ATOMS: atom_id res chain seq x y z
N MET A 1 -15.94 -14.20 -9.24
CA MET A 1 -15.71 -12.93 -9.99
C MET A 1 -15.88 -11.67 -9.13
N LEU A 2 -16.87 -11.57 -8.24
CA LEU A 2 -17.12 -10.36 -7.41
C LEU A 2 -15.92 -9.94 -6.50
N HIS A 3 -15.12 -10.90 -6.05
CA HIS A 3 -14.04 -10.68 -5.08
C HIS A 3 -12.71 -10.17 -5.67
N ILE A 4 -12.38 -10.55 -6.90
CA ILE A 4 -11.22 -10.00 -7.62
C ILE A 4 -11.42 -8.50 -7.88
N GLN A 5 -12.66 -8.11 -8.20
CA GLN A 5 -13.02 -6.70 -8.34
C GLN A 5 -12.86 -5.96 -7.00
N THR A 6 -13.23 -6.55 -5.87
CA THR A 6 -13.09 -5.87 -4.56
C THR A 6 -11.62 -5.63 -4.19
N LEU A 7 -10.74 -6.61 -4.43
CA LEU A 7 -9.30 -6.44 -4.25
C LEU A 7 -8.74 -5.36 -5.18
N LEU A 8 -9.05 -5.42 -6.48
CA LEU A 8 -8.63 -4.40 -7.46
C LEU A 8 -9.15 -3.00 -7.12
N THR A 9 -10.38 -2.89 -6.58
CA THR A 9 -10.94 -1.59 -6.16
C THR A 9 -10.25 -1.03 -4.92
N LEU A 10 -9.58 -1.84 -4.09
CA LEU A 10 -8.78 -1.35 -2.96
C LEU A 10 -7.40 -0.87 -3.40
N PHE A 11 -6.86 -1.43 -4.49
CA PHE A 11 -5.59 -0.97 -5.07
C PHE A 11 -5.67 0.44 -5.68
N GLY A 12 -6.81 0.80 -6.28
CA GLY A 12 -7.01 2.12 -6.88
C GLY A 12 -6.78 3.29 -5.89
N PRO A 13 -7.51 3.35 -4.76
CA PRO A 13 -7.31 4.36 -3.72
C PRO A 13 -5.88 4.39 -3.17
N LEU A 14 -5.26 3.23 -2.99
CA LEU A 14 -3.89 3.13 -2.50
C LEU A 14 -2.87 3.70 -3.50
N ALA A 15 -3.05 3.46 -4.80
CA ALA A 15 -2.25 4.08 -5.85
C ALA A 15 -2.44 5.60 -5.90
N ILE A 16 -3.67 6.09 -5.68
CA ILE A 16 -3.96 7.53 -5.59
C ILE A 16 -3.21 8.16 -4.41
N ILE A 17 -3.20 7.52 -3.24
CA ILE A 17 -2.44 8.00 -2.06
C ILE A 17 -0.95 8.10 -2.38
N CYS A 18 -0.38 7.09 -3.05
CA CYS A 18 1.03 7.12 -3.47
C CYS A 18 1.31 8.29 -4.42
N GLY A 19 0.43 8.51 -5.41
CA GLY A 19 0.52 9.64 -6.34
C GLY A 19 0.43 10.99 -5.64
N LEU A 20 -0.45 11.12 -4.64
CA LEU A 20 -0.59 12.33 -3.83
C LEU A 20 0.65 12.61 -2.98
N LEU A 21 1.26 11.57 -2.37
CA LEU A 21 2.52 11.73 -1.63
C LEU A 21 3.67 12.18 -2.53
N TYR A 22 3.78 11.58 -3.72
CA TYR A 22 4.80 11.95 -4.70
C TYR A 22 4.59 13.38 -5.21
N TRP A 23 3.34 13.75 -5.51
CA TRP A 23 2.97 15.09 -5.92
C TRP A 23 3.23 16.13 -4.83
N ALA A 24 2.85 15.87 -3.58
CA ALA A 24 3.13 16.73 -2.43
C ALA A 24 4.64 16.94 -2.23
N GLY A 25 5.43 15.86 -2.38
CA GLY A 25 6.90 15.94 -2.34
C GLY A 25 7.51 16.72 -3.51
N SER A 26 6.84 16.82 -4.66
CA SER A 26 7.27 17.67 -5.77
C SER A 26 7.05 19.17 -5.50
N LYS A 27 6.07 19.51 -4.65
CA LYS A 27 5.66 20.89 -4.32
C LYS A 27 6.24 21.42 -3.01
N ALA A 28 6.87 20.57 -2.19
CA ALA A 28 7.53 20.99 -0.96
C ALA A 28 8.79 21.83 -1.25
N ARG A 29 8.93 22.98 -0.56
CA ARG A 29 10.08 23.89 -0.59
C ARG A 29 11.21 23.41 0.32
N ASN A 30 10.89 22.70 1.40
CA ASN A 30 11.86 22.11 2.30
C ASN A 30 12.37 20.78 1.73
N GLY A 31 13.66 20.73 1.38
CA GLY A 31 14.29 19.56 0.77
C GLY A 31 14.19 18.28 1.61
N LYS A 32 14.14 18.38 2.94
CA LYS A 32 13.98 17.22 3.84
C LYS A 32 12.55 16.64 3.76
N ALA A 33 11.53 17.50 3.77
CA ALA A 33 10.13 17.10 3.63
C ALA A 33 9.86 16.53 2.23
N ALA A 34 10.40 17.18 1.18
CA ALA A 34 10.31 16.72 -0.21
C ALA A 34 10.89 15.30 -0.37
N ARG A 35 12.08 15.05 0.19
CA ARG A 35 12.74 13.74 0.10
C ARG A 35 11.99 12.66 0.87
N ALA A 36 11.51 12.96 2.08
CA ALA A 36 10.74 12.02 2.89
C ALA A 36 9.42 11.60 2.21
N LEU A 37 8.68 12.56 1.65
CA LEU A 37 7.43 12.28 0.93
C LEU A 37 7.65 11.44 -0.33
N ARG A 38 8.69 11.73 -1.12
CA ARG A 38 9.02 10.97 -2.33
C ARG A 38 9.50 9.55 -2.04
N LEU A 39 10.38 9.37 -1.04
CA LEU A 39 10.87 8.06 -0.63
C LEU A 39 9.73 7.20 -0.06
N SER A 40 8.90 7.80 0.79
CA SER A 40 7.72 7.11 1.33
C SER A 40 6.75 6.70 0.21
N GLY A 41 6.40 7.62 -0.70
CA GLY A 41 5.53 7.30 -1.84
C GLY A 41 6.09 6.18 -2.72
N GLY A 42 7.41 6.17 -2.96
CA GLY A 42 8.08 5.11 -3.70
C GLY A 42 8.08 3.76 -2.98
N LEU A 43 8.40 3.74 -1.68
CA LEU A 43 8.36 2.53 -0.86
C LEU A 43 6.94 1.95 -0.79
N TRP A 44 5.93 2.81 -0.67
CA TRP A 44 4.53 2.42 -0.71
C TRP A 44 4.12 1.82 -2.05
N PHE A 45 4.52 2.44 -3.16
CA PHE A 45 4.23 1.92 -4.48
C PHE A 45 4.85 0.54 -4.71
N VAL A 46 6.12 0.35 -4.31
CA VAL A 46 6.81 -0.94 -4.40
C VAL A 46 6.18 -1.99 -3.49
N GLY A 47 5.84 -1.62 -2.24
CA GLY A 47 5.19 -2.52 -1.29
C GLY A 47 3.81 -2.99 -1.79
N LEU A 48 3.01 -2.08 -2.33
CA LEU A 48 1.73 -2.41 -2.94
C LEU A 48 1.91 -3.30 -4.19
N GLY A 49 2.90 -3.02 -5.03
CA GLY A 49 3.24 -3.87 -6.17
C GLY A 49 3.63 -5.30 -5.77
N LEU A 50 4.41 -5.46 -4.70
CA LEU A 50 4.77 -6.76 -4.13
C LEU A 50 3.56 -7.51 -3.58
N ILE A 51 2.70 -6.82 -2.83
CA ILE A 51 1.46 -7.42 -2.30
C ILE A 51 0.53 -7.84 -3.43
N TYR A 52 0.37 -6.99 -4.46
CA TYR A 52 -0.39 -7.32 -5.66
C TYR A 52 0.16 -8.55 -6.37
N LEU A 53 1.48 -8.60 -6.56
CA LEU A 53 2.15 -9.74 -7.17
C LEU A 53 1.93 -11.02 -6.37
N LEU A 54 2.07 -10.98 -5.04
CA LEU A 54 1.80 -12.12 -4.16
C LEU A 54 0.35 -12.60 -4.27
N VAL A 55 -0.62 -11.68 -4.30
CA VAL A 55 -2.05 -12.01 -4.48
C VAL A 55 -2.30 -12.63 -5.86
N MET A 56 -1.68 -12.11 -6.92
CA MET A 56 -1.80 -12.67 -8.27
C MET A 56 -1.18 -14.06 -8.39
N VAL A 57 0.02 -14.26 -7.84
CA VAL A 57 0.69 -15.57 -7.78
C VAL A 57 -0.18 -16.57 -7.00
N ALA A 58 -0.73 -16.14 -5.87
CA ALA A 58 -1.66 -16.93 -5.09
C ALA A 58 -2.90 -17.32 -5.92
N ILE A 59 -3.58 -16.36 -6.55
CA ILE A 59 -4.74 -16.60 -7.40
C ILE A 59 -4.43 -17.59 -8.53
N TRP A 60 -3.30 -17.41 -9.23
CA TRP A 60 -2.86 -18.29 -10.31
C TRP A 60 -2.49 -19.69 -9.84
N SER A 61 -1.87 -19.81 -8.67
CA SER A 61 -1.42 -21.11 -8.14
C SER A 61 -2.55 -21.96 -7.59
N CYS A 62 -3.75 -21.41 -7.42
CA CYS A 62 -4.90 -22.12 -6.87
C CYS A 62 -6.18 -21.95 -7.71
N ASP A 63 -6.05 -21.69 -9.01
CA ASP A 63 -7.18 -21.53 -9.95
C ASP A 63 -8.27 -20.55 -9.46
N GLY A 64 -7.89 -19.53 -8.68
CA GLY A 64 -8.82 -18.55 -8.12
C GLY A 64 -9.56 -18.97 -6.84
N ASN A 65 -9.22 -20.10 -6.22
CA ASN A 65 -9.93 -20.65 -5.06
C ASN A 65 -9.42 -20.14 -3.67
N ILE A 66 -8.36 -19.33 -3.63
CA ILE A 66 -7.67 -18.92 -2.38
C ILE A 66 -8.48 -18.02 -1.44
N ILE A 67 -9.48 -17.30 -1.93
CA ILE A 67 -10.08 -16.22 -1.13
C ILE A 67 -10.93 -16.74 0.05
N PHE A 68 -11.16 -18.06 0.14
CA PHE A 68 -12.11 -18.65 1.10
C PHE A 68 -11.52 -19.53 2.21
N GLY A 69 -10.19 -19.64 2.36
CA GLY A 69 -9.63 -20.54 3.39
C GLY A 69 -9.95 -22.02 3.16
N TYR A 70 -10.29 -22.40 1.92
CA TYR A 70 -10.52 -23.78 1.55
C TYR A 70 -9.23 -24.42 1.05
N VAL A 71 -8.70 -25.27 1.92
CA VAL A 71 -8.01 -26.54 1.72
C VAL A 71 -7.98 -27.00 0.25
N ASP A 72 -6.90 -26.65 -0.43
CA ASP A 72 -6.12 -27.47 -1.38
C ASP A 72 -5.40 -26.59 -2.41
N CYS A 73 -4.68 -25.59 -1.89
CA CYS A 73 -3.58 -24.99 -2.62
C CYS A 73 -2.39 -25.93 -2.55
N THR A 74 -2.29 -26.86 -3.49
CA THR A 74 -1.19 -27.84 -3.57
C THR A 74 0.20 -27.18 -3.70
N GLY A 75 0.27 -25.88 -4.00
CA GLY A 75 1.53 -25.11 -4.13
C GLY A 75 1.80 -24.03 -3.06
N LEU A 76 0.81 -23.57 -2.29
CA LEU A 76 1.02 -22.57 -1.24
C LEU A 76 0.79 -23.21 0.13
N GLY A 77 1.81 -23.19 0.99
CA GLY A 77 1.69 -23.71 2.35
C GLY A 77 0.52 -23.06 3.12
N PRO A 78 -0.19 -23.81 3.99
CA PRO A 78 -1.46 -23.40 4.61
C PRO A 78 -1.37 -22.08 5.39
N TYR A 79 -0.19 -21.74 5.89
CA TYR A 79 0.05 -20.49 6.63
C TYR A 79 0.02 -19.23 5.76
N VAL A 80 0.23 -19.35 4.45
CA VAL A 80 0.34 -18.19 3.55
C VAL A 80 -1.04 -17.72 3.09
N SER A 81 -1.97 -18.64 2.83
CA SER A 81 -3.35 -18.29 2.44
C SER A 81 -4.08 -17.57 3.57
N ASP A 82 -3.95 -18.08 4.80
CA ASP A 82 -4.68 -17.56 5.96
C ASP A 82 -4.11 -16.23 6.44
N ALA A 83 -2.80 -16.00 6.24
CA ALA A 83 -2.13 -14.75 6.61
C ALA A 83 -2.30 -13.64 5.57
N ALA A 84 -2.56 -13.96 4.29
CA ALA A 84 -2.57 -12.97 3.21
C ALA A 84 -3.66 -11.89 3.36
N LEU A 85 -4.88 -12.30 3.71
CA LEU A 85 -6.00 -11.37 3.92
C LEU A 85 -5.78 -10.42 5.12
N PRO A 86 -5.43 -10.90 6.33
CA PRO A 86 -5.10 -10.01 7.43
C PRO A 86 -3.85 -9.16 7.16
N LEU A 87 -2.79 -9.69 6.53
CA LEU A 87 -1.63 -8.87 6.12
C LEU A 87 -2.06 -7.73 5.22
N PHE A 88 -2.95 -7.99 4.26
CA PHE A 88 -3.46 -6.99 3.34
C PHE A 88 -4.24 -5.89 4.08
N VAL A 89 -5.17 -6.28 4.96
CA VAL A 89 -6.01 -5.34 5.72
C VAL A 89 -5.18 -4.51 6.70
N PHE A 90 -4.36 -5.15 7.53
CA PHE A 90 -3.51 -4.46 8.51
C PHE A 90 -2.41 -3.64 7.84
N GLY A 91 -1.80 -4.14 6.76
CA GLY A 91 -0.83 -3.40 5.97
C GLY A 91 -1.44 -2.14 5.34
N THR A 92 -2.65 -2.27 4.80
CA THR A 92 -3.40 -1.13 4.24
C THR A 92 -3.75 -0.09 5.29
N LEU A 93 -4.33 -0.50 6.42
CA LEU A 93 -4.70 0.41 7.52
C LEU A 93 -3.48 1.09 8.14
N GLY A 94 -2.41 0.33 8.40
CA GLY A 94 -1.13 0.86 8.89
C GLY A 94 -0.53 1.85 7.90
N GLY A 95 -0.69 1.59 6.60
CA GLY A 95 -0.25 2.48 5.54
C GLY A 95 -0.97 3.80 5.44
N ILE A 96 -2.30 3.75 5.50
CA ILE A 96 -3.12 4.96 5.53
C ILE A 96 -2.73 5.80 6.76
N GLY A 97 -2.61 5.18 7.94
CA GLY A 97 -2.20 5.86 9.17
C GLY A 97 -0.82 6.51 9.06
N TYR A 98 0.17 5.77 8.54
CA TYR A 98 1.52 6.28 8.32
C TYR A 98 1.53 7.43 7.29
N GLY A 99 0.79 7.29 6.18
CA GLY A 99 0.68 8.32 5.14
C GLY A 99 0.10 9.63 5.67
N ILE A 100 -0.98 9.57 6.46
CA ILE A 100 -1.60 10.75 7.10
C ILE A 100 -0.60 11.42 8.04
N LEU A 101 0.05 10.65 8.92
CA LEU A 101 1.02 11.18 9.87
C LEU A 101 2.20 11.86 9.16
N LEU A 102 2.71 11.23 8.09
CA LEU A 102 3.81 11.78 7.31
C LEU A 102 3.44 13.11 6.63
N VAL A 103 2.24 13.20 6.05
CA VAL A 103 1.73 14.43 5.44
C VAL A 103 1.59 15.53 6.49
N LEU A 104 1.07 15.22 7.68
CA LEU A 104 0.96 16.18 8.78
C LEU A 104 2.34 16.68 9.23
N VAL A 105 3.29 15.78 9.48
CA VAL A 105 4.65 16.16 9.89
C VAL A 105 5.34 17.01 8.81
N CYS A 106 5.24 16.60 7.54
CA CYS A 106 5.82 17.37 6.44
C CYS A 106 5.13 18.73 6.25
N GLY A 107 3.82 18.82 6.47
CA GLY A 107 3.06 20.06 6.46
C GLY A 107 3.48 21.01 7.58
N ILE A 108 3.72 20.50 8.79
CA ILE A 108 4.24 21.27 9.93
C ILE A 108 5.65 21.78 9.62
N LEU A 109 6.52 20.94 9.06
CA LEU A 109 7.88 21.33 8.68
C LEU A 109 7.88 22.43 7.61
N GLU A 110 7.06 22.27 6.57
CA GLU A 110 6.83 23.30 5.54
C GLU A 110 6.34 24.62 6.14
N TRP A 111 5.36 24.54 7.04
CA TRP A 111 4.79 25.74 7.68
C TRP A 111 5.83 26.48 8.52
N ARG A 112 6.66 25.75 9.27
CA ARG A 112 7.78 26.34 10.02
C ARG A 112 8.82 26.98 9.09
N THR A 113 9.19 26.32 8.00
CA THR A 113 10.13 26.86 7.00
C THR A 113 9.62 28.12 6.30
N ARG A 114 8.30 28.35 6.24
CA ARG A 114 7.73 29.58 5.67
C ARG A 114 7.70 30.76 6.64
N ARG A 115 7.86 30.51 7.94
CA ARG A 115 7.78 31.54 9.00
C ARG A 115 9.13 32.01 9.53
N GLY A 116 10.19 31.22 9.32
CA GLY A 116 11.58 31.60 9.61
C GLY A 116 12.29 32.00 8.33
#